data_AF-A0A1C4WXI5-F1
#
_entry.id   AF-A0A1C4WXI5-F1
#
_cell.length_a   1.000
_cell.length_b   1.000
_cell.length_c   1.000
_cell.angle_alpha   90.00
_cell.angle_beta   90.00
_cell.angle_gamma   90.00
#
_symmetry.space_group_name_H-M   'P 1'
#
loop_
_entity.id
_entity.type
_entity.pdbx_description
1 polymer ?
#
loop_
_entity_poly.entity_id
_entity_poly.type
_entity_poly.pdbx_seq_one_letter_code
_entity_poly.pdbx_strand_id
1 'polypeptide(L)'
;MNDDLLIACADLAGRAGAASFEIGHTGDDDTPVDQVRWYAVATYRDARLIADDHPSPTVAALALAERLLDGARCRCTAMVTLSDDRPGCRWRLVGARWEPGCDAMPIRVTGGQRGDVAAMERAMAQVPPGGNRAARRAAKRRRP
;
A
#
# COMPACT_ATOMS: atom_id res chain seq x y z
N MET A 1 -14.86 8.41 -11.72
CA MET A 1 -13.92 7.42 -11.16
C MET A 1 -12.58 8.11 -11.01
N ASN A 2 -11.88 7.96 -9.88
CA ASN A 2 -10.55 8.56 -9.69
C ASN A 2 -9.49 7.47 -9.86
N ASP A 3 -9.00 7.32 -11.09
CA ASP A 3 -8.11 6.23 -11.50
C ASP A 3 -6.76 6.30 -10.77
N ASP A 4 -6.26 7.51 -10.50
CA ASP A 4 -5.01 7.72 -9.76
C ASP A 4 -5.07 7.10 -8.36
N LEU A 5 -6.24 7.18 -7.72
CA LEU A 5 -6.43 6.66 -6.36
C LEU A 5 -6.52 5.12 -6.37
N LEU A 6 -7.17 4.53 -7.38
CA LEU A 6 -7.20 3.07 -7.56
C LEU A 6 -5.80 2.50 -7.82
N ILE A 7 -5.05 3.13 -8.72
CA ILE A 7 -3.66 2.75 -9.04
C ILE A 7 -2.79 2.87 -7.78
N ALA A 8 -2.97 3.94 -7.00
CA ALA A 8 -2.25 4.11 -5.77
C ALA A 8 -2.59 3.01 -4.74
N CYS A 9 -3.87 2.65 -4.56
CA CYS A 9 -4.24 1.55 -3.67
C CYS A 9 -3.63 0.20 -4.11
N ALA A 10 -3.57 -0.06 -5.41
CA ALA A 10 -2.90 -1.25 -5.94
C ALA A 10 -1.37 -1.24 -5.69
N ASP A 11 -0.69 -0.09 -5.90
CA ASP A 11 0.73 0.09 -5.56
C ASP A 11 0.96 -0.13 -4.05
N LEU A 12 0.07 0.38 -3.19
CA LEU A 12 0.16 0.21 -1.74
C LEU A 12 0.00 -1.24 -1.31
N ALA A 13 -1.03 -1.94 -1.81
CA ALA A 13 -1.24 -3.36 -1.55
C ALA A 13 0.00 -4.17 -1.95
N GLY A 14 0.58 -3.83 -3.10
CA GLY A 14 1.83 -4.40 -3.56
C GLY A 14 3.03 -4.16 -2.65
N ARG A 15 3.18 -2.94 -2.13
CA ARG A 15 4.24 -2.58 -1.18
C ARG A 15 4.07 -3.22 0.19
N ALA A 16 2.83 -3.41 0.62
CA ALA A 16 2.51 -4.10 1.87
C ALA A 16 2.85 -5.60 1.81
N GLY A 17 2.99 -6.15 0.59
CA GLY A 17 3.31 -7.57 0.37
C GLY A 17 2.10 -8.42 0.01
N ALA A 18 1.00 -7.82 -0.45
CA ALA A 18 -0.13 -8.58 -0.96
C ALA A 18 0.26 -9.34 -2.24
N ALA A 19 -0.18 -10.60 -2.34
CA ALA A 19 0.00 -11.46 -3.50
C ALA A 19 -0.96 -11.08 -4.64
N SER A 20 -2.16 -10.62 -4.30
CA SER A 20 -3.19 -10.19 -5.26
C SER A 20 -3.90 -8.92 -4.81
N PHE A 21 -4.53 -8.24 -5.76
CA PHE A 21 -5.43 -7.10 -5.53
C PHE A 21 -6.50 -7.11 -6.63
N GLU A 22 -7.77 -7.16 -6.22
CA GLU A 22 -8.92 -7.28 -7.11
C GLU A 22 -10.02 -6.31 -6.67
N ILE A 23 -10.78 -5.80 -7.65
CA ILE A 23 -11.96 -4.96 -7.44
C ILE A 23 -13.09 -5.56 -8.26
N GLY A 24 -14.27 -5.65 -7.66
CA GLY A 24 -15.48 -6.10 -8.34
C GLY A 24 -16.72 -5.41 -7.80
N HIS A 25 -17.87 -5.78 -8.36
CA HIS A 25 -19.18 -5.31 -7.91
C HIS A 25 -20.17 -6.46 -7.78
N THR A 26 -21.25 -6.23 -7.03
CA THR A 26 -22.30 -7.23 -6.78
C THR A 26 -23.55 -7.05 -7.64
N GLY A 27 -23.61 -6.01 -8.47
CA GLY A 27 -24.70 -5.80 -9.43
C GLY A 27 -24.55 -6.66 -10.70
N ASP A 28 -25.68 -7.02 -11.30
CA ASP A 28 -25.78 -7.59 -12.65
C ASP A 28 -25.97 -6.49 -13.72
N ASP A 29 -26.18 -6.90 -14.98
CA ASP A 29 -26.32 -5.98 -16.11
C ASP A 29 -27.56 -5.09 -16.03
N ASP A 30 -28.58 -5.50 -15.26
CA ASP A 30 -29.85 -4.77 -15.08
C ASP A 30 -29.85 -3.90 -13.81
N THR A 31 -28.83 -4.04 -12.95
CA THR A 31 -28.75 -3.30 -11.69
C THR A 31 -28.47 -1.82 -11.96
N PRO A 32 -29.33 -0.90 -11.46
CA PRO A 32 -29.08 0.54 -11.56
C PRO A 32 -27.74 0.93 -10.94
N VAL A 33 -27.00 1.84 -11.58
CA VAL A 33 -25.63 2.22 -11.19
C VAL A 33 -25.54 2.71 -9.74
N ASP A 34 -26.58 3.37 -9.24
CA ASP A 34 -26.68 3.87 -7.86
C ASP A 34 -26.92 2.76 -6.82
N GLN A 35 -27.36 1.58 -7.26
CA GLN A 35 -27.59 0.39 -6.44
C GLN A 35 -26.42 -0.61 -6.47
N VAL A 36 -25.50 -0.46 -7.44
CA VAL A 36 -24.30 -1.28 -7.54
C VAL A 36 -23.41 -1.08 -6.30
N ARG A 37 -23.11 -2.18 -5.61
CA ARG A 37 -22.15 -2.19 -4.50
C ARG A 37 -20.81 -2.74 -4.95
N TRP A 38 -19.74 -2.12 -4.47
CA TRP A 38 -18.38 -2.42 -4.83
C TRP A 38 -17.67 -3.13 -3.69
N TYR A 39 -16.75 -4.02 -4.05
CA TYR A 39 -15.86 -4.68 -3.12
C TYR A 39 -14.43 -4.67 -3.65
N ALA A 40 -13.47 -4.76 -2.74
CA ALA A 40 -12.06 -4.96 -3.04
C ALA A 40 -11.51 -6.12 -2.21
N VAL A 41 -10.61 -6.90 -2.82
CA VAL A 41 -9.99 -8.08 -2.21
C VAL A 41 -8.48 -8.05 -2.38
N ALA A 42 -7.74 -8.46 -1.35
CA ALA A 42 -6.33 -8.77 -1.45
C ALA A 42 -5.97 -10.03 -0.67
N THR A 43 -5.06 -10.84 -1.22
CA THR A 43 -4.43 -11.94 -0.49
C THR A 43 -3.14 -11.44 0.17
N TYR A 44 -3.05 -11.50 1.49
CA TYR A 44 -1.90 -11.08 2.28
C TYR A 44 -1.58 -12.12 3.35
N ARG A 45 -0.36 -12.67 3.33
CA ARG A 45 0.08 -13.74 4.26
C ARG A 45 -0.91 -14.91 4.33
N ASP A 46 -1.31 -15.41 3.16
CA ASP A 46 -2.31 -16.47 2.96
C ASP A 46 -3.73 -16.17 3.49
N ALA A 47 -3.95 -14.99 4.07
CA ALA A 47 -5.26 -14.51 4.47
C ALA A 47 -5.88 -13.68 3.35
N ARG A 48 -7.17 -13.90 3.10
CA ARG A 48 -7.97 -13.09 2.18
C ARG A 48 -8.59 -11.94 2.96
N LEU A 49 -8.17 -10.71 2.65
CA LEU A 49 -8.75 -9.49 3.20
C LEU A 49 -9.78 -8.95 2.20
N ILE A 50 -10.96 -8.62 2.71
CA ILE A 50 -12.09 -8.13 1.91
C ILE A 50 -12.58 -6.82 2.53
N ALA A 51 -12.85 -5.84 1.67
CA ALA A 51 -13.62 -4.65 1.98
C ALA A 51 -14.82 -4.61 1.04
N ASP A 52 -15.99 -4.93 1.57
CA ASP A 52 -17.25 -5.10 0.84
C ASP A 52 -18.25 -3.99 1.17
N ASP A 53 -19.37 -4.01 0.45
CA ASP A 53 -20.49 -3.09 0.63
C ASP A 53 -20.09 -1.60 0.59
N HIS A 54 -19.45 -1.18 -0.51
CA HIS A 54 -19.05 0.21 -0.71
C HIS A 54 -19.77 0.87 -1.91
N PRO A 55 -20.02 2.19 -1.85
CA PRO A 55 -20.75 2.91 -2.90
C PRO A 55 -19.91 3.19 -4.15
N SER A 56 -18.61 2.94 -4.12
CA SER A 56 -17.73 3.16 -5.28
C SER A 56 -16.49 2.28 -5.20
N PRO A 57 -15.84 1.98 -6.34
CA PRO A 57 -14.62 1.17 -6.36
C PRO A 57 -13.47 1.85 -5.61
N THR A 58 -13.39 3.18 -5.71
CA THR A 58 -12.38 3.99 -5.04
C THR A 58 -12.49 3.88 -3.51
N VAL A 59 -13.73 3.90 -2.98
CA VAL A 59 -13.97 3.73 -1.54
C VAL A 59 -13.62 2.30 -1.09
N ALA A 60 -13.98 1.28 -1.88
CA ALA A 60 -13.62 -0.10 -1.58
C ALA A 60 -12.09 -0.31 -1.56
N ALA A 61 -11.38 0.25 -2.53
CA ALA A 61 -9.92 0.18 -2.62
C ALA A 61 -9.22 0.87 -1.43
N LEU A 62 -9.73 2.02 -0.98
CA LEU A 62 -9.22 2.72 0.21
C LEU A 62 -9.46 1.91 1.48
N ALA A 63 -10.68 1.40 1.67
CA ALA A 63 -11.03 0.59 2.84
C ALA A 63 -10.16 -0.68 2.91
N LEU A 64 -9.91 -1.36 1.79
CA LEU A 64 -8.99 -2.50 1.74
C LEU A 64 -7.55 -2.09 2.06
N ALA A 65 -7.08 -0.96 1.52
CA ALA A 65 -5.75 -0.43 1.80
C ALA A 65 -5.56 -0.12 3.29
N GLU A 66 -6.54 0.48 3.95
CA GLU A 66 -6.52 0.71 5.39
C GLU A 66 -6.41 -0.61 6.18
N ARG A 67 -7.20 -1.62 5.82
CA ARG A 67 -7.17 -2.95 6.45
C ARG A 67 -5.82 -3.65 6.25
N LEU A 68 -5.24 -3.58 5.05
CA LEU A 68 -3.92 -4.13 4.76
C LEU A 68 -2.84 -3.48 5.63
N LEU A 69 -2.95 -2.17 5.87
CA LEU A 69 -1.93 -1.41 6.58
C LEU A 69 -1.98 -1.54 8.11
N ASP A 70 -3.12 -1.94 8.68
CA ASP A 70 -3.24 -2.19 10.13
C ASP A 70 -2.22 -3.24 10.63
N GLY A 71 -1.74 -4.12 9.74
CA GLY A 71 -0.69 -5.11 10.01
C GLY A 71 0.64 -4.87 9.27
N ALA A 72 0.77 -3.80 8.48
CA ALA A 72 1.95 -3.58 7.64
C ALA A 72 3.06 -2.81 8.38
N ARG A 73 4.31 -3.23 8.17
CA ARG A 73 5.48 -2.50 8.66
C ARG A 73 6.16 -1.75 7.53
N CYS A 74 6.51 -0.50 7.80
CA CYS A 74 7.38 0.26 6.92
C CYS A 74 8.81 -0.30 6.99
N ARG A 75 9.62 -0.01 5.96
CA ARG A 75 11.07 -0.25 5.94
C ARG A 75 11.85 0.36 7.11
N CYS A 76 11.31 1.37 7.79
CA CYS A 76 11.90 1.91 9.03
C CYS A 76 11.42 1.15 10.28
N THR A 77 10.90 -0.06 10.10
CA THR A 77 10.35 -1.01 11.10
C THR A 77 9.10 -0.55 11.87
N ALA A 78 8.78 0.74 11.84
CA ALA A 78 7.54 1.29 12.38
C ALA A 78 6.31 0.80 11.59
N MET A 79 5.18 0.64 12.29
CA MET A 79 3.89 0.35 11.65
C MET A 79 3.53 1.43 10.64
N VAL A 80 2.95 1.05 9.51
CA VAL A 80 2.42 2.02 8.55
C VAL A 80 1.15 2.63 9.14
N THR A 81 0.99 3.95 8.99
CA THR A 81 -0.27 4.64 9.29
C THR A 81 -0.66 5.54 8.13
N LEU A 82 -1.96 5.61 7.84
CA LEU A 82 -2.56 6.57 6.90
C LEU A 82 -3.13 7.80 7.60
N SER A 83 -3.03 7.91 8.94
CA SER A 83 -3.56 9.02 9.73
C SER A 83 -2.48 9.65 10.63
N ASP A 84 -2.64 10.92 10.98
CA ASP A 84 -1.66 11.71 11.74
C ASP A 84 -1.82 11.49 13.25
N ASP A 85 -2.95 10.92 13.66
CA ASP A 85 -3.31 10.65 15.06
C ASP A 85 -2.83 9.28 15.57
N ARG A 86 -2.39 8.38 14.69
CA ARG A 86 -1.87 7.05 15.07
C ARG A 86 -0.34 7.04 15.07
N PRO A 87 0.32 6.46 16.10
CA PRO A 87 1.77 6.32 16.12
C PRO A 87 2.23 5.37 15.00
N GLY A 88 3.26 5.78 14.25
CA GLY A 88 3.80 4.99 13.14
C GLY A 88 4.52 5.81 12.08
N CYS A 89 4.90 5.16 10.98
CA CYS A 89 5.38 5.83 9.78
C CYS A 89 4.19 6.32 8.97
N ARG A 90 3.97 7.64 8.94
CA ARG A 90 2.87 8.25 8.19
C ARG A 90 3.10 8.16 6.69
N TRP A 91 2.34 7.34 6.00
CA TRP A 91 2.34 7.29 4.54
C TRP A 91 1.32 8.29 3.98
N ARG A 92 1.67 8.89 2.86
CA ARG A 92 0.86 9.93 2.21
C ARG A 92 0.76 9.64 0.73
N LEU A 93 -0.42 9.86 0.18
CA LEU A 93 -0.63 9.85 -1.26
C LEU A 93 -0.06 11.14 -1.85
N VAL A 94 0.92 11.02 -2.75
CA VAL A 94 1.55 12.14 -3.46
C VAL A 94 1.38 11.87 -4.96
N GLY A 95 0.41 12.55 -5.59
CA GLY A 95 -0.04 12.17 -6.94
C GLY A 95 -0.63 10.75 -6.93
N ALA A 96 -0.21 9.91 -7.87
CA ALA A 96 -0.64 8.51 -7.96
C ALA A 96 0.23 7.52 -7.16
N ARG A 97 1.05 8.00 -6.22
CA ARG A 97 2.02 7.14 -5.50
C ARG A 97 1.95 7.35 -3.99
N TRP A 98 2.02 6.23 -3.26
CA TRP A 98 2.21 6.30 -1.82
C TRP A 98 3.67 6.51 -1.46
N GLU A 99 3.93 7.57 -0.71
CA GLU A 99 5.25 7.90 -0.18
C GLU A 99 5.31 7.69 1.33
N PRO A 100 6.34 6.98 1.86
CA PRO A 100 6.54 6.87 3.29
C PRO A 100 6.96 8.22 3.89
N GLY A 101 6.51 8.50 5.10
CA GLY A 101 6.94 9.67 5.87
C GLY A 101 8.41 9.62 6.28
N CYS A 102 8.98 8.40 6.33
CA CYS A 102 10.37 8.14 6.64
C CYS A 102 11.28 8.12 5.40
N ASP A 103 12.56 8.16 5.68
CA ASP A 103 13.68 8.28 4.76
C ASP A 103 14.60 7.06 4.72
N ALA A 104 14.18 5.95 5.34
CA ALA A 104 14.91 4.68 5.33
C ALA A 104 15.32 4.29 3.90
N MET A 105 16.34 3.45 3.70
CA MET A 105 16.70 3.05 2.34
C MET A 105 15.68 2.06 1.75
N PRO A 106 15.42 2.07 0.42
CA PRO A 106 14.66 1.00 -0.20
C PRO A 106 15.37 -0.33 0.02
N ILE A 107 14.61 -1.32 0.50
CA ILE A 107 15.10 -2.68 0.68
C ILE A 107 15.01 -3.35 -0.69
N ARG A 108 16.17 -3.77 -1.24
CA ARG A 108 16.19 -4.54 -2.49
C ARG A 108 16.14 -6.01 -2.13
N VAL A 109 15.02 -6.66 -2.41
CA VAL A 109 14.90 -8.12 -2.33
C VAL A 109 15.43 -8.68 -3.64
N THR A 110 16.62 -9.27 -3.62
CA THR A 110 17.23 -9.96 -4.77
C THR A 110 17.02 -11.46 -4.64
N GLY A 111 16.41 -12.08 -5.65
CA GLY A 111 16.16 -13.53 -5.69
C GLY A 111 15.02 -13.94 -4.76
N GLY A 112 13.83 -14.13 -5.32
CA GLY A 112 12.61 -14.54 -4.64
C GLY A 112 11.37 -14.12 -5.43
N GLN A 113 10.27 -14.89 -5.31
CA GLN A 113 8.97 -14.43 -5.81
C GLN A 113 8.44 -13.29 -4.93
N ARG A 114 7.55 -12.47 -5.49
CA ARG A 114 6.82 -11.48 -4.69
C ARG A 114 6.09 -12.21 -3.55
N GLY A 115 6.30 -11.78 -2.31
CA GLY A 115 5.75 -12.45 -1.13
C GLY A 115 6.68 -13.50 -0.48
N ASP A 116 7.90 -13.70 -0.98
CA ASP A 116 8.93 -14.49 -0.30
C ASP A 116 9.38 -13.79 0.99
N VAL A 117 8.68 -14.12 2.09
CA VAL A 117 8.90 -13.53 3.42
C VAL A 117 10.34 -13.73 3.88
N ALA A 118 10.94 -14.89 3.59
CA ALA A 118 12.31 -15.19 3.96
C ALA A 118 13.32 -14.32 3.19
N ALA A 119 13.10 -14.09 1.90
CA ALA A 119 13.91 -13.16 1.12
C ALA A 119 13.75 -11.71 1.60
N MET A 120 12.54 -11.31 2.00
CA MET A 120 12.27 -10.00 2.59
C MET A 120 13.02 -9.83 3.91
N GLU A 121 12.93 -10.78 4.83
CA GLU A 121 13.62 -10.76 6.13
C GLU A 121 15.14 -10.67 5.97
N ARG A 122 15.73 -11.48 5.07
CA ARG A 122 17.17 -11.40 4.75
C ARG A 122 17.57 -10.03 4.25
N ALA A 123 16.77 -9.43 3.38
CA ALA A 123 17.06 -8.11 2.84
C ALA A 123 16.90 -7.01 3.91
N MET A 124 15.94 -7.13 4.84
CA MET A 124 15.79 -6.18 5.95
C MET A 124 16.95 -6.23 6.94
N ALA A 125 17.49 -7.41 7.23
CA ALA A 125 18.62 -7.57 8.14
C ALA A 125 19.90 -6.84 7.68
N GLN A 126 19.99 -6.50 6.40
CA GLN A 126 21.14 -5.80 5.80
C GLN A 126 20.99 -4.27 5.81
N VAL A 127 19.85 -3.74 6.29
CA VAL A 127 19.56 -2.30 6.26
C VAL A 127 20.00 -1.67 7.59
N PRO A 128 20.95 -0.73 7.59
CA PRO A 128 21.35 -0.04 8.81
C PRO A 128 20.18 0.81 9.37
N PRO A 129 20.05 0.91 10.70
CA PRO A 129 19.01 1.72 11.33
C PRO A 129 19.22 3.21 11.08
N GLY A 130 18.14 3.93 10.77
CA GLY A 130 18.13 5.38 10.54
C GLY A 130 18.29 5.76 9.07
N GLY A 131 17.26 6.39 8.50
CA GLY A 131 17.25 6.83 7.10
C GLY A 131 17.91 8.20 6.85
N ASN A 132 17.82 8.68 5.61
CA ASN A 132 18.57 9.87 5.13
C ASN A 132 17.71 10.91 4.37
N ARG A 133 16.80 11.63 5.06
CA ARG A 133 15.79 12.54 4.49
C ARG A 133 16.44 13.78 3.88
N ALA A 134 17.51 14.25 4.52
CA ALA A 134 18.29 15.41 4.10
C ALA A 134 19.04 15.12 2.78
N ALA A 135 19.69 13.96 2.67
CA ALA A 135 20.49 13.59 1.51
C ALA A 135 19.64 13.47 0.22
N ARG A 136 18.42 12.93 0.30
CA ARG A 136 17.51 12.84 -0.86
C ARG A 136 16.95 14.20 -1.29
N ARG A 137 16.64 15.11 -0.36
CA ARG A 137 16.20 16.48 -0.71
C ARG A 137 17.31 17.26 -1.41
N ALA A 138 18.56 17.10 -0.96
CA ALA A 138 19.72 17.70 -1.61
C ALA A 138 19.96 17.13 -3.02
N ALA A 139 19.83 15.81 -3.20
CA ALA A 139 19.97 15.18 -4.51
C ALA A 139 18.85 15.56 -5.49
N LYS A 140 17.60 15.70 -5.02
CA LYS A 140 16.46 16.12 -5.86
C LYS A 140 16.55 17.59 -6.30
N ARG A 141 17.22 18.44 -5.53
CA ARG A 141 17.51 19.85 -5.87
C ARG A 141 18.69 20.04 -6.84
N ARG A 142 19.49 19.00 -7.08
CA ARG A 142 20.69 19.03 -7.94
C ARG A 142 20.49 18.45 -9.34
N ARG A 143 19.28 18.04 -9.69
CA ARG A 143 18.95 17.59 -11.05
C ARG A 143 18.55 18.83 -11.87
N PRO A 144 19.28 19.17 -12.95
CA PRO A 144 19.01 20.36 -13.76
C PRO A 144 17.64 20.30 -14.44
#